data_AF-A0A7V5STP6-F1
#
_entry.id   AF-A0A7V5STP6-F1
#
_cell.length_a   1.000
_cell.length_b   1.000
_cell.length_c   1.000
_cell.angle_alpha   90.00
_cell.angle_beta   90.00
_cell.angle_gamma   90.00
#
_symmetry.space_group_name_H-M   'P 1'
#
loop_
_entity.id
_entity.type
_entity.pdbx_description
1 polymer ?
#
loop_
_entity_poly.entity_id
_entity_poly.type
_entity_poly.pdbx_seq_one_letter_code
_entity_poly.pdbx_strand_id
1 'polypeptide(L)'
;MRTILTAILIITAHIAFSQPFTEAEYDRLSDLFANDIPVQSKVTNTYKSAQLKSTKAYSHSNILELPEISSIIGSIDKILIVVNSSIYSQVSDKIKRYGYDINYIYGCKIIMEQVTDADYTGIKNLILSEITDLDGVVFIGDIPAGWYEVANDHNKYGYAEWPCDLYYMDTDGIWGDSDSDGIFDSHTGNVQPEIFVGRISTANMGTIVSEKSGLENYLDKNHKFWIGQLTVNKKFGLSYTDKDWANTGYFKTDIQNIYGSSNYDSISYIGFPSFGKTDYLNRLSNSRYEFIQLACHSPSGRVDCHAMSGGSIYASEIFSNGTEAIGYNIFCCSGCRWIPYSSENGFLGGAYIYNNNNSGLVVVGSTKTGSMFDFDQFYDPLGDGKSFGEALVEWWIDACGTSHTITEIYWHYGLSIIGDPLVNFYHCMNDRCNSQIKLSTFDNSNPSPVRYFLAKDNITINTNSNYLIPSGKHVIFNAHNVDIIKNFECELGGTFEIMNEGCKSNCP
;
A
#
# COMPACT_ATOMS: atom_id res chain seq x y z
N MET A 1 -26.18 42.48 14.93
CA MET A 1 -25.25 42.85 13.83
C MET A 1 -23.81 42.94 14.34
N ARG A 2 -23.34 41.86 15.01
CA ARG A 2 -22.01 41.75 15.64
C ARG A 2 -21.71 40.27 15.94
N THR A 3 -21.73 39.38 14.93
CA THR A 3 -21.29 37.98 15.12
C THR A 3 -20.97 37.25 13.81
N ILE A 4 -20.33 37.88 12.82
CA ILE A 4 -19.82 37.18 11.63
C ILE A 4 -18.55 37.90 11.18
N LEU A 5 -17.42 37.71 11.88
CA LEU A 5 -16.12 38.19 11.38
C LEU A 5 -14.90 37.54 12.05
N THR A 6 -15.06 36.40 12.73
CA THR A 6 -13.96 35.71 13.43
C THR A 6 -13.69 34.29 12.92
N ALA A 7 -14.20 33.92 11.73
CA ALA A 7 -14.04 32.57 11.16
C ALA A 7 -13.27 32.53 9.82
N ILE A 8 -12.67 33.65 9.37
CA ILE A 8 -12.01 33.73 8.04
C ILE A 8 -10.51 34.06 8.16
N LEU A 9 -9.90 34.02 9.35
CA LEU A 9 -8.50 34.43 9.54
C LEU A 9 -7.55 33.37 10.14
N ILE A 10 -7.86 32.08 9.99
CA ILE A 10 -6.94 30.98 10.34
C ILE A 10 -7.01 29.87 9.26
N ILE A 11 -6.83 30.23 7.99
CA ILE A 11 -6.43 29.28 6.91
C ILE A 11 -5.61 30.07 5.90
N THR A 12 -4.47 30.61 6.32
CA THR A 12 -3.41 31.11 5.42
C THR A 12 -2.13 31.22 6.24
N ALA A 13 -1.54 30.08 6.58
CA ALA A 13 -0.18 30.03 7.07
C ALA A 13 0.41 28.65 6.76
N HIS A 14 1.40 28.65 5.86
CA HIS A 14 2.21 27.51 5.41
C HIS A 14 1.59 26.63 4.32
N ILE A 15 1.36 27.22 3.15
CA ILE A 15 1.68 26.51 1.90
C ILE A 15 2.86 27.26 1.30
N ALA A 16 4.05 26.98 1.82
CA ALA A 16 5.24 27.15 1.01
C ALA A 16 5.27 25.88 0.18
N PHE A 17 4.73 25.92 -1.05
CA PHE A 17 5.00 24.86 -2.01
C PHE A 17 6.53 24.75 -2.10
N SER A 18 7.10 23.65 -1.62
CA SER A 18 8.45 23.31 -1.99
C SER A 18 8.53 23.34 -3.51
N GLN A 19 9.57 23.97 -4.03
CA GLN A 19 9.81 23.88 -5.46
C GLN A 19 10.30 22.46 -5.73
N PRO A 20 9.81 21.80 -6.81
CA PRO A 20 10.32 20.50 -7.21
C PRO A 20 11.84 20.51 -7.34
N PHE A 21 12.47 19.34 -7.16
CA PHE A 21 13.92 19.19 -7.33
C PHE A 21 14.39 19.74 -8.67
N THR A 22 15.51 20.46 -8.65
CA THR A 22 16.16 20.93 -9.87
C THR A 22 16.98 19.81 -10.52
N GLU A 23 17.14 19.85 -11.84
CA GLU A 23 18.03 18.94 -12.59
C GLU A 23 19.43 18.80 -11.97
N ALA A 24 20.00 19.90 -11.47
CA ALA A 24 21.31 19.89 -10.84
C ALA A 24 21.33 19.10 -9.52
N GLU A 25 20.23 19.09 -8.77
CA GLU A 25 20.10 18.30 -7.55
C GLU A 25 19.94 16.82 -7.88
N TYR A 26 19.14 16.49 -8.89
CA TYR A 26 19.04 15.13 -9.42
C TYR A 26 20.39 14.59 -9.88
N ASP A 27 21.13 15.34 -10.69
CA ASP A 27 22.46 14.94 -11.18
C ASP A 27 23.43 14.65 -10.04
N ARG A 28 23.45 15.53 -9.02
CA ARG A 28 24.29 15.38 -7.83
C ARG A 28 23.93 14.12 -7.05
N LEU A 29 22.64 13.82 -6.92
CA LEU A 29 22.17 12.65 -6.19
C LEU A 29 22.41 11.37 -7.00
N SER A 30 22.33 11.41 -8.33
CA SER A 30 22.62 10.26 -9.19
C SER A 30 24.06 9.77 -9.01
N ASP A 31 25.02 10.65 -8.75
CA ASP A 31 26.40 10.26 -8.46
C ASP A 31 26.53 9.39 -7.20
N LEU A 32 25.61 9.52 -6.24
CA LEU A 32 25.59 8.69 -5.02
C LEU A 32 25.13 7.25 -5.32
N PHE A 33 24.37 7.04 -6.40
CA PHE A 33 23.82 5.74 -6.79
C PHE A 33 24.71 4.92 -7.72
N ALA A 34 25.92 5.40 -8.03
CA ALA A 34 26.81 4.70 -8.95
C ALA A 34 27.09 3.23 -8.58
N ASN A 35 27.03 2.88 -7.29
CA ASN A 35 27.25 1.51 -6.79
C ASN A 35 25.97 0.65 -6.76
N ASP A 36 24.80 1.26 -6.94
CA ASP A 36 23.49 0.61 -6.87
C ASP A 36 23.00 0.14 -8.23
N ILE A 37 23.68 0.54 -9.31
CA ILE A 37 23.17 0.33 -10.66
C ILE A 37 23.73 -0.96 -11.26
N PRO A 38 22.86 -1.90 -11.66
CA PRO A 38 23.30 -3.08 -12.36
C PRO A 38 23.84 -2.69 -13.73
N VAL A 39 25.12 -2.98 -13.98
CA VAL A 39 25.70 -2.94 -15.33
C VAL A 39 25.11 -4.12 -16.10
N GLN A 40 24.00 -3.90 -16.80
CA GLN A 40 23.35 -4.89 -17.64
C GLN A 40 23.46 -4.50 -19.12
N SER A 41 23.78 -5.47 -19.97
CA SER A 41 23.39 -5.42 -21.38
C SER A 41 21.93 -5.86 -21.50
N LYS A 42 21.21 -5.46 -22.57
CA LYS A 42 19.87 -5.98 -22.91
C LYS A 42 19.98 -7.51 -23.08
N VAL A 43 19.78 -8.26 -21.99
CA VAL A 43 19.79 -9.73 -21.95
C VAL A 43 18.39 -10.17 -21.60
N THR A 44 17.77 -10.96 -22.47
CA THR A 44 16.45 -11.58 -22.24
C THR A 44 16.48 -12.47 -21.00
N ASN A 45 15.90 -12.00 -19.90
CA ASN A 45 15.70 -12.79 -18.69
C ASN A 45 14.54 -13.79 -18.92
N THR A 46 14.74 -15.08 -18.62
CA THR A 46 13.77 -16.15 -18.91
C THR A 46 12.51 -16.09 -18.03
N TYR A 47 12.55 -15.41 -16.88
CA TYR A 47 11.35 -15.15 -16.05
C TYR A 47 10.42 -14.09 -16.67
N LYS A 48 10.97 -13.18 -17.47
CA LYS A 48 10.27 -12.08 -18.14
C LYS A 48 9.44 -12.57 -19.35
N SER A 49 9.90 -13.59 -20.08
CA SER A 49 9.22 -14.08 -21.30
C SER A 49 7.87 -14.77 -21.06
N ALA A 50 7.56 -15.20 -19.83
CA ALA A 50 6.28 -15.85 -19.53
C ALA A 50 5.12 -14.86 -19.31
N GLN A 51 5.41 -13.62 -18.90
CA GLN A 51 4.38 -12.60 -18.58
C GLN A 51 4.17 -11.57 -19.69
N LEU A 52 5.15 -11.36 -20.58
CA LEU A 52 5.07 -10.28 -21.58
C LEU A 52 4.17 -10.57 -22.78
N LYS A 53 3.89 -11.84 -23.11
CA LYS A 53 3.07 -12.22 -24.28
C LYS A 53 2.30 -13.52 -24.02
N SER A 54 1.26 -13.47 -23.17
CA SER A 54 0.28 -14.56 -23.13
C SER A 54 -0.60 -14.47 -24.38
N THR A 55 -0.52 -15.47 -25.27
CA THR A 55 -1.43 -15.55 -26.43
C THR A 55 -2.75 -16.25 -26.09
N LYS A 56 -2.98 -16.60 -24.82
CA LYS A 56 -4.22 -17.22 -24.37
C LYS A 56 -5.30 -16.15 -24.26
N ALA A 57 -6.54 -16.51 -24.61
CA ALA A 57 -7.68 -15.66 -24.30
C ALA A 57 -7.78 -15.52 -22.78
N TYR A 58 -7.56 -14.32 -22.26
CA TYR A 58 -7.80 -14.06 -20.86
C TYR A 58 -9.29 -14.04 -20.57
N SER A 59 -9.64 -14.33 -19.33
CA SER A 59 -11.01 -14.19 -18.85
C SER A 59 -11.02 -13.48 -17.52
N HIS A 60 -12.11 -12.77 -17.26
CA HIS A 60 -12.40 -12.20 -15.96
C HIS A 60 -13.87 -12.46 -15.61
N SER A 61 -14.18 -12.37 -14.33
CA SER A 61 -15.56 -12.44 -13.85
C SER A 61 -15.72 -11.73 -12.53
N ASN A 62 -16.85 -11.02 -12.39
CA ASN A 62 -17.23 -10.39 -11.15
C ASN A 62 -17.43 -11.43 -10.03
N ILE A 63 -16.77 -11.22 -8.90
CA ILE A 63 -16.84 -12.10 -7.72
C ILE A 63 -17.38 -11.41 -6.47
N LEU A 64 -17.46 -10.07 -6.48
CA LEU A 64 -18.08 -9.24 -5.47
C LEU A 64 -18.38 -7.85 -6.05
N GLU A 65 -19.58 -7.33 -5.79
CA GLU A 65 -19.92 -5.93 -6.02
C GLU A 65 -20.61 -5.38 -4.77
N LEU A 66 -20.11 -4.29 -4.22
CA LEU A 66 -20.68 -3.59 -3.07
C LEU A 66 -21.02 -2.16 -3.45
N PRO A 67 -22.22 -1.66 -3.09
CA PRO A 67 -22.62 -0.31 -3.41
C PRO A 67 -21.91 0.71 -2.51
N GLU A 68 -21.93 1.96 -2.94
CA GLU A 68 -21.62 3.09 -2.06
C GLU A 68 -22.57 3.14 -0.86
N ILE A 69 -22.04 3.55 0.28
CA ILE A 69 -22.80 3.77 1.50
C ILE A 69 -23.10 5.26 1.60
N SER A 70 -24.25 5.69 1.07
CA SER A 70 -24.68 7.11 0.99
C SER A 70 -24.62 7.92 2.30
N SER A 71 -24.57 7.28 3.47
CA SER A 71 -24.42 7.97 4.77
C SER A 71 -22.96 8.29 5.14
N ILE A 72 -22.02 7.82 4.34
CA ILE A 72 -20.59 8.00 4.50
C ILE A 72 -20.11 8.91 3.36
N ILE A 73 -19.51 10.04 3.71
CA ILE A 73 -18.87 10.93 2.75
C ILE A 73 -17.36 10.69 2.88
N GLY A 74 -16.78 9.94 1.94
CA GLY A 74 -15.35 9.74 1.79
C GLY A 74 -14.79 10.53 0.61
N SER A 75 -13.47 10.63 0.50
CA SER A 75 -12.78 11.17 -0.70
C SER A 75 -12.63 10.14 -1.82
N ILE A 76 -13.01 8.88 -1.56
CA ILE A 76 -12.91 7.75 -2.47
C ILE A 76 -14.32 7.30 -2.82
N ASP A 77 -14.64 7.33 -4.11
CA ASP A 77 -15.92 6.96 -4.70
C ASP A 77 -15.93 5.48 -5.10
N LYS A 78 -14.88 4.96 -5.76
CA LYS A 78 -14.84 3.58 -6.25
C LYS A 78 -13.45 2.96 -6.25
N ILE A 79 -13.40 1.69 -5.83
CA ILE A 79 -12.20 0.84 -5.90
C ILE A 79 -12.47 -0.41 -6.71
N LEU A 80 -11.56 -0.71 -7.63
CA LEU A 80 -11.50 -1.98 -8.35
C LEU A 80 -10.47 -2.90 -7.69
N ILE A 81 -10.89 -4.11 -7.31
CA ILE A 81 -9.99 -5.14 -6.77
C ILE A 81 -9.84 -6.23 -7.83
N VAL A 82 -8.64 -6.40 -8.37
CA VAL A 82 -8.36 -7.44 -9.38
C VAL A 82 -7.57 -8.57 -8.74
N VAL A 83 -8.12 -9.79 -8.82
CA VAL A 83 -7.63 -10.95 -8.08
C VAL A 83 -7.17 -12.04 -9.03
N ASN A 84 -5.94 -12.55 -8.86
CA ASN A 84 -5.48 -13.70 -9.63
C ASN A 84 -6.30 -14.95 -9.25
N SER A 85 -6.91 -15.61 -10.23
CA SER A 85 -7.81 -16.75 -10.00
C SER A 85 -7.13 -17.95 -9.33
N SER A 86 -5.83 -18.15 -9.57
CA SER A 86 -5.06 -19.26 -9.00
C SER A 86 -4.98 -19.18 -7.47
N ILE A 87 -4.88 -17.98 -6.91
CA ILE A 87 -4.83 -17.76 -5.46
C ILE A 87 -6.23 -17.56 -4.89
N TYR A 88 -7.15 -16.93 -5.63
CA TYR A 88 -8.52 -16.68 -5.16
C TYR A 88 -9.22 -17.97 -4.69
N SER A 89 -9.09 -19.06 -5.43
CA SER A 89 -9.72 -20.35 -5.07
C SER A 89 -9.27 -20.91 -3.71
N GLN A 90 -8.12 -20.45 -3.19
CA GLN A 90 -7.51 -20.94 -1.96
C GLN A 90 -7.79 -20.05 -0.74
N VAL A 91 -8.11 -18.76 -0.96
CA VAL A 91 -8.21 -17.73 0.10
C VAL A 91 -9.36 -16.73 -0.10
N SER A 92 -10.35 -17.10 -0.93
CA SER A 92 -11.49 -16.25 -1.34
C SER A 92 -12.20 -15.53 -0.20
N ASP A 93 -12.38 -16.22 0.92
CA ASP A 93 -13.03 -15.73 2.12
C ASP A 93 -12.34 -14.49 2.72
N LYS A 94 -11.01 -14.51 2.80
CA LYS A 94 -10.20 -13.39 3.32
C LYS A 94 -10.10 -12.25 2.31
N ILE A 95 -10.03 -12.57 1.02
CA ILE A 95 -10.01 -11.59 -0.06
C ILE A 95 -11.33 -10.82 -0.11
N LYS A 96 -12.45 -11.52 -0.01
CA LYS A 96 -13.77 -10.89 0.04
C LYS A 96 -13.94 -10.04 1.29
N ARG A 97 -13.45 -10.51 2.45
CA ARG A 97 -13.43 -9.72 3.69
C ARG A 97 -12.70 -8.40 3.52
N TYR A 98 -11.56 -8.37 2.84
CA TYR A 98 -10.86 -7.12 2.52
C TYR A 98 -11.78 -6.13 1.77
N GLY A 99 -12.50 -6.58 0.74
CA GLY A 99 -13.49 -5.73 0.06
C GLY A 99 -14.59 -5.17 0.98
N TYR A 100 -15.10 -5.98 1.92
CA TYR A 100 -16.05 -5.51 2.93
C TYR A 100 -15.44 -4.50 3.91
N ASP A 101 -14.22 -4.75 4.37
CA ASP A 101 -13.52 -3.87 5.30
C ASP A 101 -13.34 -2.48 4.68
N ILE A 102 -12.88 -2.41 3.43
CA ILE A 102 -12.73 -1.15 2.70
C ILE A 102 -14.08 -0.47 2.48
N ASN A 103 -15.09 -1.19 1.96
CA ASN A 103 -16.43 -0.61 1.75
C ASN A 103 -17.01 -0.04 3.05
N TYR A 104 -16.83 -0.73 4.17
CA TYR A 104 -17.29 -0.26 5.48
C TYR A 104 -16.56 1.00 5.92
N ILE A 105 -15.22 1.03 5.78
CA ILE A 105 -14.40 2.14 6.27
C ILE A 105 -14.51 3.37 5.39
N TYR A 106 -14.51 3.22 4.06
CA TYR A 106 -14.54 4.34 3.13
C TYR A 106 -15.95 4.70 2.65
N GLY A 107 -16.89 3.75 2.66
CA GLY A 107 -18.22 3.92 2.06
C GLY A 107 -18.22 3.89 0.54
N CYS A 108 -17.08 3.61 -0.09
CA CYS A 108 -16.90 3.62 -1.54
C CYS A 108 -17.53 2.38 -2.20
N LYS A 109 -17.85 2.47 -3.50
CA LYS A 109 -18.21 1.31 -4.33
C LYS A 109 -17.01 0.35 -4.39
N ILE A 110 -17.28 -0.94 -4.26
CA ILE A 110 -16.27 -1.98 -4.53
C ILE A 110 -16.72 -2.83 -5.70
N ILE A 111 -15.83 -2.99 -6.67
CA ILE A 111 -15.94 -4.01 -7.72
C ILE A 111 -14.76 -4.95 -7.57
N MET A 112 -15.02 -6.25 -7.53
CA MET A 112 -13.98 -7.26 -7.45
C MET A 112 -14.08 -8.23 -8.62
N GLU A 113 -13.01 -8.31 -9.39
CA GLU A 113 -12.90 -9.14 -10.58
C GLU A 113 -11.81 -10.18 -10.37
N GLN A 114 -12.12 -11.47 -10.55
CA GLN A 114 -11.08 -12.48 -10.68
C GLN A 114 -10.61 -12.53 -12.13
N VAL A 115 -9.30 -12.70 -12.36
CA VAL A 115 -8.70 -12.80 -13.69
C VAL A 115 -7.92 -14.11 -13.86
N THR A 116 -7.96 -14.66 -15.07
CA THR A 116 -7.20 -15.86 -15.46
C THR A 116 -6.47 -15.60 -16.76
N ASP A 117 -5.18 -15.97 -16.82
CA ASP A 117 -4.32 -15.88 -18.01
C ASP A 117 -4.23 -14.47 -18.65
N ALA A 118 -4.56 -13.41 -17.90
CA ALA A 118 -4.43 -12.02 -18.36
C ALA A 118 -2.97 -11.62 -18.55
N ASP A 119 -2.71 -10.79 -19.56
CA ASP A 119 -1.47 -10.01 -19.68
C ASP A 119 -1.72 -8.56 -19.22
N TYR A 120 -0.69 -7.71 -19.24
CA TYR A 120 -0.82 -6.33 -18.76
C TYR A 120 -1.84 -5.51 -19.56
N THR A 121 -2.03 -5.80 -20.85
CA THR A 121 -3.00 -5.09 -21.69
C THR A 121 -4.42 -5.50 -21.32
N GLY A 122 -4.66 -6.79 -21.07
CA GLY A 122 -5.94 -7.30 -20.57
C GLY A 122 -6.32 -6.71 -19.22
N ILE A 123 -5.35 -6.56 -18.31
CA ILE A 123 -5.56 -5.87 -17.02
C ILE A 123 -5.89 -4.38 -17.25
N LYS A 124 -5.16 -3.68 -18.13
CA LYS A 124 -5.43 -2.27 -18.44
C LYS A 124 -6.82 -2.08 -19.03
N ASN A 125 -7.23 -2.94 -19.96
CA ASN A 125 -8.57 -2.90 -20.56
C ASN A 125 -9.68 -3.12 -19.51
N LEU A 126 -9.45 -4.01 -18.54
CA LEU A 126 -10.39 -4.20 -17.43
C LEU A 126 -10.52 -2.93 -16.57
N ILE A 127 -9.40 -2.30 -16.22
CA ILE A 127 -9.40 -1.02 -15.49
C ILE A 127 -10.18 0.04 -16.26
N LEU A 128 -9.91 0.19 -17.57
CA LEU A 128 -10.59 1.17 -18.42
C LEU A 128 -12.09 0.90 -18.56
N SER A 129 -12.52 -0.36 -18.51
CA SER A 129 -13.95 -0.69 -18.51
C SER A 129 -14.68 -0.24 -17.25
N GLU A 130 -13.93 0.02 -16.16
CA GLU A 130 -14.42 0.45 -14.86
C GLU A 130 -14.02 1.89 -14.51
N ILE A 131 -13.50 2.68 -15.45
CA ILE A 131 -12.84 3.97 -15.16
C ILE A 131 -13.77 5.05 -14.59
N THR A 132 -15.08 4.97 -14.84
CA THR A 132 -16.02 5.96 -14.31
C THR A 132 -16.01 5.94 -12.79
N ASP A 133 -15.70 7.11 -12.21
CA ASP A 133 -15.59 7.39 -10.78
C ASP A 133 -14.54 6.52 -10.05
N LEU A 134 -13.60 5.91 -10.78
CA LEU A 134 -12.57 5.03 -10.22
C LEU A 134 -11.43 5.85 -9.62
N ASP A 135 -11.16 5.69 -8.32
CA ASP A 135 -10.02 6.34 -7.64
C ASP A 135 -8.78 5.44 -7.62
N GLY A 136 -8.98 4.13 -7.60
CA GLY A 136 -7.85 3.23 -7.43
C GLY A 136 -8.11 1.75 -7.65
N VAL A 137 -7.02 1.03 -7.80
CA VAL A 137 -6.98 -0.40 -8.07
C VAL A 137 -6.12 -1.12 -7.05
N VAL A 138 -6.63 -2.24 -6.54
CA VAL A 138 -5.87 -3.13 -5.67
C VAL A 138 -5.68 -4.47 -6.37
N PHE A 139 -4.43 -4.83 -6.62
CA PHE A 139 -4.04 -6.12 -7.18
C PHE A 139 -3.81 -7.14 -6.06
N ILE A 140 -4.47 -8.29 -6.13
CA ILE A 140 -4.31 -9.38 -5.17
C ILE A 140 -3.81 -10.65 -5.88
N GLY A 141 -2.65 -11.15 -5.46
CA GLY A 141 -1.93 -12.24 -6.11
C GLY A 141 -1.00 -11.77 -7.23
N ASP A 142 -0.43 -12.70 -7.99
CA ASP A 142 0.49 -12.39 -9.09
C ASP A 142 -0.23 -11.83 -10.32
N ILE A 143 -0.59 -10.54 -10.27
CA ILE A 143 -1.15 -9.79 -11.39
C ILE A 143 0.00 -9.24 -12.26
N PRO A 144 0.01 -9.45 -13.59
CA PRO A 144 1.05 -8.96 -14.47
C PRO A 144 1.30 -7.45 -14.36
N ALA A 145 2.52 -7.03 -14.68
CA ALA A 145 2.93 -5.65 -14.72
C ALA A 145 3.11 -5.17 -16.16
N GLY A 146 2.79 -3.89 -16.43
CA GLY A 146 3.46 -3.19 -17.53
C GLY A 146 4.94 -3.03 -17.20
N TRP A 147 5.80 -3.09 -18.21
CA TRP A 147 7.24 -2.90 -18.06
C TRP A 147 7.69 -1.66 -18.82
N TYR A 148 8.69 -0.98 -18.29
CA TYR A 148 9.33 0.16 -18.95
C TYR A 148 10.84 -0.06 -19.06
N GLU A 149 11.46 0.45 -20.12
CA GLU A 149 12.90 0.40 -20.35
C GLU A 149 13.52 1.73 -20.78
N VAL A 150 14.80 1.91 -20.46
CA VAL A 150 15.64 2.99 -20.96
C VAL A 150 17.02 2.46 -21.35
N ALA A 151 17.59 3.00 -22.43
CA ALA A 151 18.88 2.54 -22.94
C ALA A 151 20.09 3.02 -22.13
N ASN A 152 19.96 4.14 -21.40
CA ASN A 152 21.04 4.74 -20.63
C ASN A 152 20.50 5.41 -19.36
N ASP A 153 20.25 4.62 -18.31
CA ASP A 153 19.69 5.08 -17.04
C ASP A 153 20.58 6.15 -16.38
N HIS A 154 19.95 7.20 -15.85
CA HIS A 154 20.60 8.42 -15.33
C HIS A 154 21.67 9.02 -16.26
N ASN A 155 21.51 8.86 -17.58
CA ASN A 155 22.47 9.28 -18.61
C ASN A 155 23.89 8.70 -18.46
N LYS A 156 24.09 7.68 -17.62
CA LYS A 156 25.43 7.23 -17.20
C LYS A 156 25.60 5.71 -17.17
N TYR A 157 24.55 4.95 -16.92
CA TYR A 157 24.70 3.59 -16.41
C TYR A 157 24.12 2.47 -17.29
N GLY A 158 23.83 2.78 -18.56
CA GLY A 158 23.43 1.78 -19.55
C GLY A 158 21.98 1.33 -19.42
N TYR A 159 21.67 0.16 -19.96
CA TYR A 159 20.29 -0.30 -20.11
C TYR A 159 19.65 -0.65 -18.76
N ALA A 160 18.40 -0.24 -18.55
CA ALA A 160 17.60 -0.59 -17.38
C ALA A 160 16.15 -0.89 -17.78
N GLU A 161 15.55 -1.85 -17.08
CA GLU A 161 14.14 -2.26 -17.24
C GLU A 161 13.49 -2.54 -15.89
N TRP A 162 12.20 -2.24 -15.76
CA TRP A 162 11.48 -2.46 -14.51
C TRP A 162 9.98 -2.63 -14.71
N PRO A 163 9.31 -3.35 -13.78
CA PRO A 163 7.85 -3.30 -13.70
C PRO A 163 7.42 -1.90 -13.24
N CYS A 164 6.41 -1.35 -13.90
CA CYS A 164 6.00 0.04 -13.78
C CYS A 164 4.49 0.10 -13.54
N ASP A 165 4.07 0.38 -12.31
CA ASP A 165 2.64 0.52 -11.99
C ASP A 165 2.05 1.83 -12.49
N LEU A 166 2.88 2.84 -12.81
CA LEU A 166 2.43 4.07 -13.47
C LEU A 166 1.67 3.75 -14.76
N TYR A 167 2.02 2.68 -15.48
CA TYR A 167 1.27 2.19 -16.64
C TYR A 167 -0.22 1.94 -16.34
N TYR A 168 -0.55 1.44 -15.15
CA TYR A 168 -1.94 1.22 -14.75
C TYR A 168 -2.58 2.47 -14.17
N MET A 169 -1.80 3.30 -13.47
CA MET A 169 -2.24 4.55 -12.83
C MET A 169 -2.60 5.65 -13.85
N ASP A 170 -1.83 5.77 -14.93
CA ASP A 170 -2.08 6.69 -16.04
C ASP A 170 -3.02 6.03 -17.06
N THR A 171 -4.26 6.48 -17.12
CA THR A 171 -5.37 5.85 -17.86
C THR A 171 -5.65 6.47 -19.21
N ASP A 172 -5.14 7.66 -19.49
CA ASP A 172 -5.37 8.36 -20.75
C ASP A 172 -4.07 8.81 -21.47
N GLY A 173 -2.91 8.44 -20.94
CA GLY A 173 -1.61 8.59 -21.58
C GLY A 173 -1.29 7.59 -22.67
N ILE A 174 -0.20 7.86 -23.37
CA ILE A 174 0.24 7.13 -24.57
C ILE A 174 1.57 6.44 -24.27
N TRP A 175 1.52 5.12 -24.20
CA TRP A 175 2.68 4.24 -23.97
C TRP A 175 3.10 3.58 -25.29
N GLY A 176 4.36 3.74 -25.67
CA GLY A 176 4.92 3.20 -26.91
C GLY A 176 5.99 2.14 -26.64
N ASP A 177 5.99 1.11 -27.48
CA ASP A 177 6.98 0.02 -27.54
C ASP A 177 7.53 0.02 -28.97
N SER A 178 8.65 0.71 -29.17
CA SER A 178 9.18 1.02 -30.51
C SER A 178 9.84 -0.20 -31.17
N ASP A 179 10.35 -1.14 -30.38
CA ASP A 179 10.99 -2.37 -30.87
C ASP A 179 10.10 -3.63 -30.78
N SER A 180 8.87 -3.48 -30.29
CA SER A 180 7.83 -4.50 -30.20
C SER A 180 8.23 -5.70 -29.33
N ASP A 181 9.10 -5.50 -28.33
CA ASP A 181 9.54 -6.55 -27.42
C ASP A 181 8.58 -6.80 -26.24
N GLY A 182 7.55 -5.96 -26.10
CA GLY A 182 6.53 -6.00 -25.06
C GLY A 182 6.82 -5.08 -23.87
N ILE A 183 7.86 -4.26 -23.94
CA ILE A 183 8.25 -3.29 -22.92
C ILE A 183 8.15 -1.89 -23.50
N PHE A 184 7.60 -0.97 -22.71
CA PHE A 184 7.47 0.40 -23.16
C PHE A 184 8.80 1.15 -23.07
N ASP A 185 9.11 1.92 -24.12
CA ASP A 185 10.30 2.77 -24.22
C ASP A 185 9.94 4.26 -24.39
N SER A 186 8.65 4.57 -24.42
CA SER A 186 8.12 5.93 -24.48
C SER A 186 6.81 6.08 -23.71
N HIS A 187 6.63 7.23 -23.07
CA HIS A 187 5.42 7.64 -22.38
C HIS A 187 5.17 9.13 -22.70
N THR A 188 4.05 9.44 -23.37
CA THR A 188 3.70 10.77 -23.88
C THR A 188 2.19 11.04 -23.75
N GLY A 189 1.73 12.24 -24.11
CA GLY A 189 0.32 12.62 -23.97
C GLY A 189 0.08 13.25 -22.60
N ASN A 190 -1.03 12.90 -21.95
CA ASN A 190 -1.16 13.11 -20.51
C ASN A 190 -0.32 12.03 -19.81
N VAL A 191 0.55 12.43 -18.90
CA VAL A 191 1.48 11.49 -18.23
C VAL A 191 1.23 11.40 -16.73
N GLN A 192 0.29 12.19 -16.23
CA GLN A 192 -0.11 12.17 -14.83
C GLN A 192 -0.97 10.93 -14.56
N PRO A 193 -0.88 10.34 -13.37
CA PRO A 193 -1.80 9.28 -12.99
C PRO A 193 -3.18 9.85 -12.65
N GLU A 194 -4.25 9.18 -13.11
CA GLU A 194 -5.63 9.49 -12.68
C GLU A 194 -6.07 8.65 -11.48
N ILE A 195 -5.49 7.46 -11.31
CA ILE A 195 -5.85 6.50 -10.27
C ILE A 195 -4.62 6.00 -9.53
N PHE A 196 -4.78 5.53 -8.30
CA PHE A 196 -3.71 4.84 -7.59
C PHE A 196 -3.73 3.33 -7.79
N VAL A 197 -2.58 2.69 -7.61
CA VAL A 197 -2.42 1.23 -7.68
C VAL A 197 -1.63 0.72 -6.48
N GLY A 198 -2.11 -0.35 -5.85
CA GLY A 198 -1.37 -1.09 -4.83
C GLY A 198 -1.37 -2.60 -5.06
N ARG A 199 -0.31 -3.28 -4.60
CA ARG A 199 -0.10 -4.72 -4.83
C ARG A 199 -0.01 -5.52 -3.54
N ILE A 200 -0.99 -6.41 -3.32
CA ILE A 200 -1.00 -7.41 -2.25
C ILE A 200 -0.66 -8.78 -2.87
N SER A 201 0.63 -9.13 -2.92
CA SER A 201 1.08 -10.40 -3.48
C SER A 201 2.27 -10.99 -2.73
N THR A 202 2.14 -12.25 -2.37
CA THR A 202 3.17 -13.05 -1.69
C THR A 202 3.78 -14.12 -2.61
N ALA A 203 3.41 -14.13 -3.90
CA ALA A 203 3.87 -15.11 -4.89
C ALA A 203 5.40 -15.12 -5.03
N ASN A 204 6.00 -13.93 -4.94
CA ASN A 204 7.43 -13.72 -5.15
C ASN A 204 8.21 -13.57 -3.84
N MET A 205 7.69 -14.12 -2.73
CA MET A 205 8.42 -14.19 -1.45
C MET A 205 9.38 -15.39 -1.36
N GLY A 206 9.48 -16.19 -2.41
CA GLY A 206 10.45 -17.27 -2.52
C GLY A 206 10.36 -18.30 -1.41
N THR A 207 11.48 -18.60 -0.77
CA THR A 207 11.54 -19.59 0.33
C THR A 207 11.16 -19.00 1.70
N ILE A 208 10.94 -17.69 1.79
CA ILE A 208 10.61 -17.00 3.05
C ILE A 208 9.22 -17.39 3.53
N VAL A 209 8.23 -17.37 2.64
CA VAL A 209 6.85 -17.76 2.93
C VAL A 209 6.14 -18.20 1.65
N SER A 210 5.25 -19.18 1.75
CA SER A 210 4.41 -19.58 0.63
C SER A 210 3.39 -18.49 0.29
N GLU A 211 2.98 -18.41 -0.98
CA GLU A 211 1.98 -17.43 -1.41
C GLU A 211 0.71 -17.51 -0.55
N LYS A 212 0.11 -18.70 -0.45
CA LYS A 212 -1.11 -18.93 0.32
C LYS A 212 -0.96 -18.46 1.78
N SER A 213 0.05 -18.95 2.51
CA SER A 213 0.18 -18.63 3.93
C SER A 213 0.54 -17.17 4.16
N GLY A 214 1.39 -16.59 3.31
CA GLY A 214 1.74 -15.18 3.39
C GLY A 214 0.52 -14.27 3.16
N LEU A 215 -0.31 -14.61 2.18
CA LEU A 215 -1.51 -13.83 1.86
C LEU A 215 -2.60 -14.00 2.94
N GLU A 216 -2.79 -15.20 3.48
CA GLU A 216 -3.69 -15.43 4.61
C GLU A 216 -3.30 -14.59 5.83
N ASN A 217 -2.01 -14.62 6.20
CA ASN A 217 -1.47 -13.88 7.33
C ASN A 217 -1.63 -12.36 7.12
N TYR A 218 -1.30 -11.88 5.92
CA TYR A 218 -1.41 -10.47 5.57
C TYR A 218 -2.87 -9.99 5.64
N LEU A 219 -3.83 -10.71 5.05
CA LEU A 219 -5.24 -10.31 5.04
C LEU A 219 -5.89 -10.43 6.42
N ASP A 220 -5.40 -11.30 7.32
CA ASP A 220 -5.82 -11.32 8.72
C ASP A 220 -5.29 -10.12 9.49
N LYS A 221 -4.02 -9.77 9.27
CA LYS A 221 -3.41 -8.57 9.85
C LYS A 221 -4.10 -7.30 9.36
N ASN A 222 -4.35 -7.19 8.05
CA ASN A 222 -5.05 -6.07 7.45
C ASN A 222 -6.48 -5.94 7.99
N HIS A 223 -7.21 -7.04 8.12
CA HIS A 223 -8.53 -7.01 8.75
C HIS A 223 -8.46 -6.45 10.19
N LYS A 224 -7.52 -6.91 11.01
CA LYS A 224 -7.32 -6.40 12.38
C LYS A 224 -7.04 -4.89 12.40
N PHE A 225 -6.35 -4.36 11.40
CA PHE A 225 -6.13 -2.92 11.27
C PHE A 225 -7.46 -2.20 11.09
N TRP A 226 -8.24 -2.61 10.08
CA TRP A 226 -9.49 -1.95 9.71
C TRP A 226 -10.57 -2.04 10.77
N ILE A 227 -10.60 -3.11 11.58
CA ILE A 227 -11.51 -3.20 12.74
C ILE A 227 -10.95 -2.57 14.01
N GLY A 228 -9.81 -1.87 13.94
CA GLY A 228 -9.22 -1.14 15.06
C GLY A 228 -8.57 -2.01 16.15
N GLN A 229 -8.29 -3.29 15.87
CA GLN A 229 -7.64 -4.22 16.81
C GLN A 229 -6.10 -4.15 16.81
N LEU A 230 -5.49 -3.41 15.88
CA LEU A 230 -4.05 -3.16 15.93
C LEU A 230 -3.72 -1.96 16.81
N THR A 231 -2.83 -2.20 17.77
CA THR A 231 -2.34 -1.19 18.71
C THR A 231 -0.89 -0.85 18.37
N VAL A 232 -0.70 0.30 17.74
CA VAL A 232 0.59 0.99 17.62
C VAL A 232 0.46 2.29 18.41
N ASN A 233 1.57 2.90 18.87
CA ASN A 233 1.52 4.26 19.38
C ASN A 233 1.20 5.22 18.22
N LYS A 234 -0.10 5.32 17.91
CA LYS A 234 -0.66 6.11 16.82
C LYS A 234 -0.18 7.55 16.97
N LYS A 235 0.46 8.11 15.93
CA LYS A 235 1.08 9.44 15.87
C LYS A 235 2.55 9.56 16.31
N PHE A 236 3.42 8.63 15.92
CA PHE A 236 4.86 8.85 16.07
C PHE A 236 5.66 8.24 14.90
N GLY A 237 6.50 9.04 14.26
CA GLY A 237 7.31 8.62 13.11
C GLY A 237 8.77 8.26 13.44
N LEU A 238 9.45 7.62 12.49
CA LEU A 238 10.91 7.48 12.46
C LEU A 238 11.44 7.86 11.08
N SER A 239 12.41 8.78 11.04
CA SER A 239 13.34 8.88 9.91
C SER A 239 14.67 8.20 10.28
N TYR A 240 15.12 7.29 9.44
CA TYR A 240 16.39 6.58 9.56
C TYR A 240 17.26 6.83 8.33
N THR A 241 18.28 7.69 8.46
CA THR A 241 19.02 8.27 7.33
C THR A 241 20.50 7.86 7.33
N ASP A 242 20.90 7.09 6.33
CA ASP A 242 22.29 6.63 6.15
C ASP A 242 23.23 7.75 5.63
N LYS A 243 24.54 7.47 5.61
CA LYS A 243 25.66 8.40 5.43
C LYS A 243 25.51 9.34 4.23
N ASP A 244 25.02 8.86 3.10
CA ASP A 244 25.02 9.61 1.84
C ASP A 244 23.90 10.66 1.81
N TRP A 245 22.85 10.45 2.62
CA TRP A 245 21.72 11.37 2.81
C TRP A 245 21.80 12.15 4.13
N ALA A 246 22.72 11.81 5.03
CA ALA A 246 22.79 12.35 6.39
C ALA A 246 22.99 13.89 6.46
N ASN A 247 23.61 14.49 5.43
CA ASN A 247 23.81 15.93 5.33
C ASN A 247 22.60 16.68 4.74
N THR A 248 21.59 15.95 4.31
CA THR A 248 20.44 16.49 3.60
C THR A 248 19.26 16.64 4.56
N GLY A 249 18.73 17.85 4.68
CA GLY A 249 17.75 18.21 5.72
C GLY A 249 16.44 17.45 5.59
N TYR A 250 15.84 17.46 4.41
CA TYR A 250 14.50 16.93 4.15
C TYR A 250 14.35 15.44 4.46
N PHE A 251 15.39 14.62 4.21
CA PHE A 251 15.43 13.22 4.64
C PHE A 251 15.20 13.03 6.14
N LYS A 252 15.59 14.01 6.95
CA LYS A 252 15.50 13.96 8.41
C LYS A 252 14.25 14.64 8.95
N THR A 253 13.69 15.61 8.24
CA THR A 253 12.69 16.54 8.78
C THR A 253 11.30 16.37 8.18
N ASP A 254 11.16 15.97 6.93
CA ASP A 254 9.87 16.07 6.22
C ASP A 254 8.81 15.13 6.79
N ILE A 255 9.21 14.05 7.47
CA ILE A 255 8.28 13.19 8.23
C ILE A 255 7.44 13.98 9.26
N GLN A 256 7.88 15.18 9.65
CA GLN A 256 7.08 16.11 10.46
C GLN A 256 5.75 16.51 9.80
N ASN A 257 5.63 16.40 8.48
CA ASN A 257 4.41 16.74 7.77
C ASN A 257 3.28 15.74 8.05
N ILE A 258 3.62 14.51 8.47
CA ILE A 258 2.63 13.53 8.92
C ILE A 258 2.17 13.80 10.37
N TYR A 259 3.10 14.06 11.29
CA TYR A 259 2.82 14.03 12.73
C TYR A 259 3.10 15.32 13.51
N GLY A 260 3.69 16.32 12.86
CA GLY A 260 4.22 17.55 13.46
C GLY A 260 5.67 17.42 13.95
N SER A 261 6.31 18.57 14.17
CA SER A 261 7.76 18.71 14.45
C SER A 261 8.26 18.04 15.74
N SER A 262 7.36 17.55 16.59
CA SER A 262 7.69 16.97 17.91
C SER A 262 7.37 15.47 18.02
N ASN A 263 6.80 14.87 16.96
CA ASN A 263 6.24 13.52 17.00
C ASN A 263 6.95 12.55 16.06
N TYR A 264 8.28 12.63 16.02
CA TYR A 264 9.11 11.66 15.32
C TYR A 264 10.51 11.60 15.91
N ASP A 265 11.18 10.45 15.75
CA ASP A 265 12.61 10.33 15.96
C ASP A 265 13.33 10.54 14.62
N SER A 266 14.46 11.27 14.65
CA SER A 266 15.34 11.43 13.50
C SER A 266 16.70 10.84 13.82
N ILE A 267 16.98 9.66 13.27
CA ILE A 267 18.23 8.94 13.47
C ILE A 267 19.05 9.06 12.19
N SER A 268 20.27 9.52 12.32
CA SER A 268 21.17 9.71 11.18
C SER A 268 22.53 9.11 11.47
N TYR A 269 23.20 8.63 10.43
CA TYR A 269 24.60 8.17 10.50
C TYR A 269 25.50 9.21 11.18
N ILE A 270 25.30 10.50 10.86
CA ILE A 270 26.05 11.59 11.49
C ILE A 270 25.55 11.80 12.92
N GLY A 271 26.45 11.60 13.89
CA GLY A 271 26.18 11.87 15.29
C GLY A 271 25.55 10.72 16.08
N PHE A 272 25.37 9.54 15.47
CA PHE A 272 24.81 8.37 16.15
C PHE A 272 25.76 7.15 16.07
N PRO A 273 26.65 6.94 17.06
CA PRO A 273 27.67 5.88 17.02
C PRO A 273 27.15 4.45 16.89
N SER A 274 25.89 4.21 17.30
CA SER A 274 25.25 2.91 17.22
C SER A 274 24.45 2.70 15.93
N PHE A 275 24.54 3.62 14.96
CA PHE A 275 23.85 3.51 13.68
C PHE A 275 24.21 2.21 12.95
N GLY A 276 23.21 1.58 12.36
CA GLY A 276 23.37 0.47 11.44
C GLY A 276 22.45 -0.71 11.76
N LYS A 277 22.80 -1.86 11.18
CA LYS A 277 21.96 -3.08 11.17
C LYS A 277 21.23 -3.39 12.47
N THR A 278 21.99 -3.54 13.56
CA THR A 278 21.43 -3.96 14.85
C THR A 278 20.44 -2.94 15.41
N ASP A 279 20.77 -1.64 15.32
CA ASP A 279 19.89 -0.57 15.80
C ASP A 279 18.63 -0.47 14.95
N TYR A 280 18.74 -0.56 13.62
CA TYR A 280 17.59 -0.51 12.74
C TYR A 280 16.63 -1.69 12.95
N LEU A 281 17.13 -2.93 13.06
CA LEU A 281 16.29 -4.10 13.37
C LEU A 281 15.56 -3.98 14.72
N ASN A 282 16.22 -3.42 15.74
CA ASN A 282 15.60 -3.14 17.03
C ASN A 282 14.50 -2.07 16.96
N ARG A 283 14.60 -1.12 16.02
CA ARG A 283 13.57 -0.10 15.78
C ARG A 283 12.40 -0.65 14.99
N LEU A 284 12.65 -1.54 14.03
CA LEU A 284 11.60 -2.21 13.28
C LEU A 284 10.67 -3.01 14.18
N SER A 285 11.20 -3.68 15.20
CA SER A 285 10.42 -4.46 16.17
C SER A 285 9.88 -3.63 17.34
N ASN A 286 10.00 -2.30 17.29
CA ASN A 286 9.51 -1.39 18.32
C ASN A 286 8.13 -0.83 17.96
N SER A 287 7.12 -1.08 18.80
CA SER A 287 5.74 -0.60 18.61
C SER A 287 5.53 0.90 18.83
N ARG A 288 6.62 1.67 19.00
CA ARG A 288 6.59 3.12 19.11
C ARG A 288 6.22 3.81 17.80
N TYR A 289 6.63 3.27 16.66
CA TYR A 289 6.53 3.98 15.38
C TYR A 289 5.32 3.50 14.59
N GLU A 290 4.53 4.43 14.08
CA GLU A 290 3.42 4.13 13.17
C GLU A 290 3.86 4.18 11.70
N PHE A 291 4.81 5.06 11.38
CA PHE A 291 5.40 5.19 10.06
C PHE A 291 6.93 5.33 10.12
N ILE A 292 7.63 4.66 9.22
CA ILE A 292 9.10 4.69 9.15
C ILE A 292 9.56 5.06 7.73
N GLN A 293 10.36 6.11 7.62
CA GLN A 293 11.17 6.41 6.44
C GLN A 293 12.58 5.86 6.62
N LEU A 294 13.04 5.02 5.70
CA LEU A 294 14.43 4.58 5.61
C LEU A 294 15.07 5.18 4.36
N ALA A 295 16.22 5.83 4.52
CA ALA A 295 17.09 6.20 3.41
C ALA A 295 18.40 5.42 3.50
N CYS A 296 18.57 4.42 2.63
CA CYS A 296 19.76 3.59 2.55
C CYS A 296 19.98 3.07 1.12
N HIS A 297 21.18 2.57 0.84
CA HIS A 297 21.46 1.97 -0.46
C HIS A 297 20.90 0.55 -0.56
N SER A 298 20.79 0.03 -1.78
CA SER A 298 20.58 -1.39 -2.06
C SER A 298 21.62 -1.86 -3.06
N PRO A 299 22.22 -3.06 -2.90
CA PRO A 299 23.25 -3.50 -3.82
C PRO A 299 22.71 -3.64 -5.25
N SER A 300 23.53 -3.24 -6.22
CA SER A 300 23.25 -3.45 -7.64
C SER A 300 22.78 -4.88 -7.96
N GLY A 301 21.67 -4.98 -8.68
CA GLY A 301 21.11 -6.26 -9.14
C GLY A 301 20.49 -7.11 -8.03
N ARG A 302 20.25 -6.54 -6.84
CA ARG A 302 19.57 -7.20 -5.72
C ARG A 302 18.30 -6.44 -5.34
N VAL A 303 17.30 -7.21 -4.92
CA VAL A 303 16.00 -6.69 -4.45
C VAL A 303 15.73 -7.08 -2.99
N ASP A 304 16.63 -7.86 -2.40
CA ASP A 304 16.48 -8.57 -1.12
C ASP A 304 17.46 -8.04 -0.05
N CYS A 305 18.08 -6.88 -0.25
CA CYS A 305 19.15 -6.39 0.62
C CYS A 305 19.21 -4.87 0.73
N HIS A 306 19.27 -4.37 1.96
CA HIS A 306 19.71 -3.01 2.28
C HIS A 306 21.23 -3.01 2.50
N ALA A 307 21.94 -2.15 1.78
CA ALA A 307 23.38 -1.93 1.87
C ALA A 307 23.69 -0.72 2.77
N MET A 308 23.31 -0.81 4.05
CA MET A 308 23.48 0.32 4.97
C MET A 308 24.85 0.36 5.65
N SER A 309 25.25 1.57 6.07
CA SER A 309 26.37 1.73 7.01
C SER A 309 26.12 0.95 8.29
N GLY A 310 27.15 0.28 8.81
CA GLY A 310 27.03 -0.59 9.98
C GLY A 310 26.51 -2.00 9.69
N GLY A 311 26.28 -2.35 8.42
CA GLY A 311 26.12 -3.73 7.94
C GLY A 311 24.88 -3.97 7.09
N SER A 312 24.96 -4.91 6.16
CA SER A 312 23.83 -5.25 5.27
C SER A 312 22.71 -6.00 6.00
N ILE A 313 21.47 -5.70 5.63
CA ILE A 313 20.26 -6.38 6.13
C ILE A 313 19.54 -7.04 4.97
N TYR A 314 19.30 -8.35 5.06
CA TYR A 314 18.57 -9.10 4.04
C TYR A 314 17.06 -9.16 4.32
N ALA A 315 16.27 -9.35 3.26
CA ALA A 315 14.82 -9.51 3.34
C ALA A 315 14.40 -10.63 4.32
N SER A 316 15.12 -11.75 4.34
CA SER A 316 14.86 -12.85 5.30
C SER A 316 15.09 -12.44 6.75
N GLU A 317 16.05 -11.56 7.02
CA GLU A 317 16.31 -11.04 8.37
C GLU A 317 15.23 -10.05 8.80
N ILE A 318 14.78 -9.17 7.91
CA ILE A 318 13.66 -8.25 8.17
C ILE A 318 12.39 -9.05 8.44
N PHE A 319 12.09 -10.02 7.58
CA PHE A 319 10.91 -10.87 7.72
C PHE A 319 10.92 -11.64 9.06
N SER A 320 12.08 -12.20 9.43
CA SER A 320 12.22 -13.01 10.65
C SER A 320 12.30 -12.18 11.93
N ASN A 321 12.86 -10.97 11.87
CA ASN A 321 12.81 -9.99 12.95
C ASN A 321 11.37 -9.52 13.18
N GLY A 322 10.63 -9.42 12.08
CA GLY A 322 9.30 -8.84 12.03
C GLY A 322 9.33 -7.33 12.25
N THR A 323 8.18 -6.72 12.04
CA THR A 323 8.04 -5.27 11.98
C THR A 323 6.75 -4.82 12.68
N GLU A 324 6.82 -3.67 13.36
CA GLU A 324 5.74 -3.17 14.22
C GLU A 324 5.12 -1.84 13.74
N ALA A 325 5.70 -1.15 12.76
CA ALA A 325 5.07 0.04 12.17
C ALA A 325 4.01 -0.36 11.14
N ILE A 326 3.07 0.56 10.87
CA ILE A 326 1.94 0.33 9.95
C ILE A 326 2.39 0.53 8.51
N GLY A 327 3.08 1.65 8.26
CA GLY A 327 3.51 2.05 6.92
C GLY A 327 5.00 2.38 6.83
N TYR A 328 5.53 2.30 5.61
CA TYR A 328 6.94 2.56 5.33
C TYR A 328 7.13 3.35 4.05
N ASN A 329 8.13 4.24 4.03
CA ASN A 329 8.75 4.72 2.80
C ASN A 329 10.20 4.25 2.78
N ILE A 330 10.52 3.34 1.85
CA ILE A 330 11.89 2.84 1.68
C ILE A 330 12.55 3.56 0.50
N PHE A 331 13.32 4.60 0.84
CA PHE A 331 14.21 5.27 -0.08
C PHE A 331 15.46 4.40 -0.30
N CYS A 332 15.34 3.42 -1.20
CA CYS A 332 16.42 2.58 -1.68
C CYS A 332 16.12 2.02 -3.08
N CYS A 333 17.15 1.65 -3.83
CA CYS A 333 17.01 1.10 -5.18
C CYS A 333 16.33 -0.26 -5.18
N SER A 334 15.35 -0.46 -6.06
CA SER A 334 14.70 -1.75 -6.33
C SER A 334 14.07 -2.46 -5.13
N GLY A 335 13.91 -1.79 -3.98
CA GLY A 335 13.39 -2.40 -2.76
C GLY A 335 11.94 -2.88 -2.88
N CYS A 336 11.14 -2.22 -3.71
CA CYS A 336 9.77 -2.63 -4.03
C CYS A 336 9.67 -3.44 -5.34
N ARG A 337 10.77 -3.91 -5.93
CA ARG A 337 10.72 -4.75 -7.12
C ARG A 337 10.17 -6.15 -6.79
N TRP A 338 8.85 -6.30 -6.88
CA TRP A 338 8.14 -7.55 -6.55
C TRP A 338 8.35 -8.67 -7.58
N ILE A 339 8.86 -8.36 -8.77
CA ILE A 339 9.31 -9.37 -9.75
C ILE A 339 10.84 -9.45 -9.64
N PRO A 340 11.36 -10.32 -8.75
CA PRO A 340 12.77 -10.33 -8.43
C PRO A 340 13.60 -10.89 -9.60
N TYR A 341 14.89 -10.58 -9.61
CA TYR A 341 15.83 -11.19 -10.58
C TYR A 341 16.03 -12.70 -10.31
N SER A 342 15.74 -13.16 -9.10
CA SER A 342 15.74 -14.56 -8.66
C SER A 342 14.59 -14.81 -7.68
N SER A 343 13.91 -15.95 -7.81
CA SER A 343 12.72 -16.28 -7.00
C SER A 343 13.03 -16.81 -5.60
N GLU A 344 14.29 -16.89 -5.16
CA GLU A 344 14.62 -17.64 -3.93
C GLU A 344 14.50 -16.82 -2.62
N ASN A 345 14.80 -15.52 -2.68
CA ASN A 345 15.09 -14.71 -1.49
C ASN A 345 14.00 -13.68 -1.13
N GLY A 346 12.87 -13.68 -1.84
CA GLY A 346 11.87 -12.62 -1.70
C GLY A 346 12.39 -11.25 -2.12
N PHE A 347 11.73 -10.19 -1.67
CA PHE A 347 12.10 -8.80 -1.92
C PHE A 347 11.85 -7.96 -0.67
N LEU A 348 12.51 -6.80 -0.57
CA LEU A 348 12.49 -5.95 0.62
C LEU A 348 11.06 -5.52 0.97
N GLY A 349 10.32 -4.88 0.07
CA GLY A 349 8.95 -4.40 0.35
C GLY A 349 8.04 -5.48 0.95
N GLY A 350 8.08 -6.70 0.40
CA GLY A 350 7.33 -7.83 0.94
C GLY A 350 7.81 -8.30 2.31
N ALA A 351 9.11 -8.25 2.60
CA ALA A 351 9.65 -8.61 3.90
C ALA A 351 9.16 -7.71 5.05
N TYR A 352 8.92 -6.43 4.76
CA TYR A 352 8.38 -5.48 5.73
C TYR A 352 6.93 -5.76 6.12
N ILE A 353 6.12 -6.36 5.25
CA ILE A 353 4.65 -6.42 5.46
C ILE A 353 4.07 -7.83 5.43
N TYR A 354 4.72 -8.83 4.84
CA TYR A 354 4.20 -10.20 4.78
C TYR A 354 4.69 -11.10 5.90
N ASN A 355 5.49 -10.57 6.83
CA ASN A 355 5.83 -11.25 8.06
C ASN A 355 4.59 -11.51 8.94
N ASN A 356 4.71 -12.45 9.85
CA ASN A 356 3.64 -12.89 10.75
C ASN A 356 3.46 -11.99 12.00
N ASN A 357 4.22 -10.90 12.12
CA ASN A 357 4.00 -9.90 13.19
C ASN A 357 2.75 -9.08 12.90
N ASN A 358 2.41 -8.19 13.83
CA ASN A 358 1.05 -7.70 13.97
C ASN A 358 0.67 -6.51 13.10
N SER A 359 1.60 -5.74 12.49
CA SER A 359 1.20 -4.40 12.00
C SER A 359 1.71 -3.90 10.66
N GLY A 360 2.80 -4.40 10.06
CA GLY A 360 3.22 -3.90 8.73
C GLY A 360 2.17 -4.15 7.64
N LEU A 361 1.67 -3.08 6.99
CA LEU A 361 0.60 -3.14 5.97
C LEU A 361 0.98 -2.54 4.63
N VAL A 362 1.78 -1.48 4.59
CA VAL A 362 2.00 -0.75 3.35
C VAL A 362 3.44 -0.23 3.24
N VAL A 363 4.00 -0.33 2.06
CA VAL A 363 5.34 0.19 1.72
C VAL A 363 5.23 0.94 0.41
N VAL A 364 5.73 2.18 0.37
CA VAL A 364 6.07 2.86 -0.88
C VAL A 364 7.57 2.80 -1.09
N GLY A 365 7.99 2.57 -2.34
CA GLY A 365 9.40 2.50 -2.72
C GLY A 365 9.55 2.19 -4.21
N SER A 366 10.80 2.01 -4.67
CA SER A 366 11.10 1.87 -6.10
C SER A 366 11.31 0.42 -6.55
N THR A 367 10.92 0.10 -7.78
CA THR A 367 11.19 -1.16 -8.49
C THR A 367 12.48 -1.13 -9.32
N LYS A 368 13.15 0.04 -9.39
CA LYS A 368 14.41 0.29 -10.10
C LYS A 368 15.38 1.12 -9.26
N THR A 369 16.53 1.49 -9.83
CA THR A 369 17.39 2.54 -9.27
C THR A 369 16.64 3.86 -9.16
N GLY A 370 16.81 4.59 -8.06
CA GLY A 370 16.03 5.80 -7.77
C GLY A 370 14.91 5.52 -6.78
N SER A 371 14.24 6.57 -6.31
CA SER A 371 13.12 6.51 -5.37
C SER A 371 12.45 7.89 -5.27
N MET A 372 11.62 8.11 -4.27
CA MET A 372 10.83 9.32 -4.05
C MET A 372 11.71 10.48 -3.54
N PHE A 373 11.66 11.62 -4.21
CA PHE A 373 12.07 12.91 -3.63
C PHE A 373 10.83 13.73 -3.27
N ASP A 374 10.99 14.99 -2.85
CA ASP A 374 9.85 15.85 -2.47
C ASP A 374 8.90 15.14 -1.49
N PHE A 375 9.47 14.63 -0.40
CA PHE A 375 8.73 13.78 0.54
C PHE A 375 7.53 14.49 1.14
N ASP A 376 7.60 15.81 1.28
CA ASP A 376 6.51 16.65 1.73
C ASP A 376 5.27 16.53 0.84
N GLN A 377 5.43 16.47 -0.49
CA GLN A 377 4.30 16.28 -1.43
C GLN A 377 3.59 14.93 -1.24
N PHE A 378 4.24 13.95 -0.60
CA PHE A 378 3.61 12.68 -0.22
C PHE A 378 3.16 12.66 1.24
N TYR A 379 3.89 13.33 2.14
CA TYR A 379 3.64 13.32 3.59
C TYR A 379 2.58 14.31 4.05
N ASP A 380 2.43 15.45 3.38
CA ASP A 380 1.35 16.40 3.66
C ASP A 380 -0.02 15.74 3.42
N PRO A 381 -0.30 15.10 2.25
CA PRO A 381 -1.52 14.32 2.04
C PRO A 381 -1.78 13.25 3.11
N LEU A 382 -0.75 12.49 3.50
CA LEU A 382 -0.86 11.48 4.55
C LEU A 382 -1.19 12.09 5.92
N GLY A 383 -0.57 13.22 6.26
CA GLY A 383 -0.85 13.99 7.47
C GLY A 383 -2.27 14.55 7.52
N ASP A 384 -2.80 14.94 6.35
CA ASP A 384 -4.19 15.37 6.16
C ASP A 384 -5.19 14.19 6.16
N GLY A 385 -4.69 12.97 6.26
CA GLY A 385 -5.50 11.76 6.42
C GLY A 385 -5.88 11.07 5.12
N LYS A 386 -5.28 11.44 3.99
CA LYS A 386 -5.43 10.70 2.74
C LYS A 386 -4.73 9.35 2.82
N SER A 387 -5.18 8.43 1.98
CA SER A 387 -4.56 7.12 1.83
C SER A 387 -3.19 7.20 1.15
N PHE A 388 -2.38 6.14 1.27
CA PHE A 388 -1.11 6.02 0.54
C PHE A 388 -1.32 6.14 -0.98
N GLY A 389 -2.43 5.62 -1.49
CA GLY A 389 -2.79 5.71 -2.90
C GLY A 389 -3.02 7.15 -3.34
N GLU A 390 -3.94 7.85 -2.68
CA GLU A 390 -4.22 9.27 -2.95
C GLU A 390 -2.95 10.13 -2.81
N ALA A 391 -2.18 9.92 -1.74
CA ALA A 391 -0.93 10.63 -1.50
C ALA A 391 0.10 10.42 -2.63
N LEU A 392 0.20 9.21 -3.19
CA LEU A 392 1.13 8.95 -4.29
C LEU A 392 0.67 9.61 -5.60
N VAL A 393 -0.63 9.66 -5.86
CA VAL A 393 -1.19 10.38 -7.03
C VAL A 393 -0.90 11.87 -6.91
N GLU A 394 -1.14 12.47 -5.74
CA GLU A 394 -0.81 13.88 -5.48
C GLU A 394 0.68 14.15 -5.60
N TRP A 395 1.52 13.25 -5.06
CA TRP A 395 2.97 13.36 -5.22
C TRP A 395 3.37 13.38 -6.71
N TRP A 396 2.80 12.55 -7.57
CA TRP A 396 3.08 12.60 -9.01
C TRP A 396 2.66 13.94 -9.62
N ILE A 397 1.48 14.43 -9.25
CA ILE A 397 0.95 15.69 -9.77
C ILE A 397 1.81 16.88 -9.36
N ASP A 398 2.19 16.95 -8.09
CA ASP A 398 2.84 18.13 -7.50
C ASP A 398 4.38 18.08 -7.63
N ALA A 399 5.00 16.90 -7.51
CA ALA A 399 6.45 16.76 -7.65
C ALA A 399 6.90 16.62 -9.11
N CYS A 400 6.17 15.88 -9.95
CA CYS A 400 6.56 15.61 -11.35
C CYS A 400 5.82 16.48 -12.37
N GLY A 401 4.63 16.99 -12.06
CA GLY A 401 3.89 17.90 -12.94
C GLY A 401 3.24 17.22 -14.16
N THR A 402 2.84 18.02 -15.15
CA THR A 402 2.08 17.56 -16.33
C THR A 402 2.97 17.03 -17.46
N SER A 403 4.28 16.94 -17.24
CA SER A 403 5.25 16.46 -18.23
C SER A 403 6.43 15.84 -17.51
N HIS A 404 6.78 14.61 -17.87
CA HIS A 404 7.92 13.92 -17.31
C HIS A 404 9.10 14.06 -18.26
N THR A 405 10.17 14.69 -17.79
CA THR A 405 11.44 14.69 -18.48
C THR A 405 12.12 13.33 -18.28
N ILE A 406 13.30 13.19 -18.89
CA ILE A 406 14.10 11.98 -18.68
C ILE A 406 14.50 11.80 -17.22
N THR A 407 14.58 12.88 -16.44
CA THR A 407 14.96 12.84 -15.04
C THR A 407 13.86 12.23 -14.18
N GLU A 408 12.60 12.60 -14.36
CA GLU A 408 11.47 11.95 -13.69
C GLU A 408 11.37 10.46 -14.07
N ILE A 409 11.63 10.12 -15.34
CA ILE A 409 11.69 8.73 -15.80
C ILE A 409 12.79 7.96 -15.04
N TYR A 410 13.99 8.52 -14.94
CA TYR A 410 15.10 7.85 -14.27
C TYR A 410 14.88 7.69 -12.77
N TRP A 411 14.21 8.61 -12.09
CA TRP A 411 14.09 8.54 -10.64
C TRP A 411 12.82 7.87 -10.15
N HIS A 412 11.72 8.05 -10.85
CA HIS A 412 10.40 7.89 -10.24
C HIS A 412 9.50 6.86 -10.94
N TYR A 413 9.78 6.47 -12.18
CA TYR A 413 8.92 5.51 -12.92
C TYR A 413 8.91 4.10 -12.31
N GLY A 414 9.74 3.83 -11.31
CA GLY A 414 9.65 2.61 -10.51
C GLY A 414 8.86 2.73 -9.22
N LEU A 415 8.31 3.89 -8.87
CA LEU A 415 7.56 4.04 -7.63
C LEU A 415 6.29 3.18 -7.66
N SER A 416 6.15 2.36 -6.62
CA SER A 416 5.03 1.43 -6.45
C SER A 416 4.66 1.30 -4.99
N ILE A 417 3.39 0.98 -4.75
CA ILE A 417 2.86 0.62 -3.43
C ILE A 417 2.76 -0.90 -3.33
N ILE A 418 3.45 -1.45 -2.33
CA ILE A 418 3.33 -2.86 -1.93
C ILE A 418 2.48 -2.91 -0.66
N GLY A 419 1.43 -3.72 -0.68
CA GLY A 419 0.44 -3.80 0.38
C GLY A 419 -0.85 -3.06 0.03
N ASP A 420 -1.55 -2.60 1.07
CA ASP A 420 -2.88 -1.99 0.98
C ASP A 420 -2.75 -0.48 0.73
N PRO A 421 -3.04 0.02 -0.48
CA PRO A 421 -2.87 1.43 -0.82
C PRO A 421 -3.87 2.33 -0.09
N LEU A 422 -4.92 1.74 0.50
CA LEU A 422 -5.97 2.47 1.20
C LEU A 422 -5.61 2.75 2.66
N VAL A 423 -4.52 2.20 3.19
CA VAL A 423 -4.06 2.55 4.54
C VAL A 423 -3.85 4.06 4.61
N ASN A 424 -4.35 4.67 5.69
CA ASN A 424 -4.13 6.06 6.04
C ASN A 424 -3.78 6.16 7.54
N PHE A 425 -3.32 7.34 7.95
CA PHE A 425 -3.06 7.66 9.36
C PHE A 425 -4.14 8.55 9.97
N TYR A 426 -5.29 8.68 9.30
CA TYR A 426 -6.44 9.37 9.87
C TYR A 426 -7.12 8.48 10.91
N HIS A 427 -6.67 8.58 12.15
CA HIS A 427 -7.15 7.70 13.23
C HIS A 427 -8.66 7.77 13.47
N CYS A 428 -9.34 8.81 12.98
CA CYS A 428 -10.78 8.95 13.10
C CYS A 428 -11.57 8.09 12.09
N MET A 429 -10.94 7.57 11.04
CA MET A 429 -11.57 6.55 10.18
C MET A 429 -11.72 5.21 10.91
N ASN A 430 -10.78 4.87 11.79
CA ASN A 430 -10.89 3.72 12.69
C ASN A 430 -11.82 4.00 13.90
N ASP A 431 -12.15 5.27 14.16
CA ASP A 431 -13.13 5.68 15.16
C ASP A 431 -14.57 5.73 14.60
N ARG A 432 -14.81 5.29 13.35
CA ARG A 432 -16.15 5.10 12.75
C ARG A 432 -16.83 3.89 13.37
N CYS A 433 -17.13 4.06 14.64
CA CYS A 433 -17.82 3.07 15.39
C CYS A 433 -19.19 3.59 15.76
N ASN A 434 -20.19 2.94 15.17
CA ASN A 434 -21.57 3.20 15.51
C ASN A 434 -21.76 3.07 17.02
N SER A 435 -22.42 4.04 17.64
CA SER A 435 -22.81 3.93 19.05
C SER A 435 -23.61 2.66 19.26
N GLN A 436 -24.49 2.34 18.30
CA GLN A 436 -25.31 1.14 18.34
C GLN A 436 -25.44 0.48 16.97
N ILE A 437 -25.40 -0.85 16.93
CA ILE A 437 -25.75 -1.67 15.77
C ILE A 437 -27.03 -2.44 16.08
N LYS A 438 -27.97 -2.43 15.13
CA LYS A 438 -29.21 -3.22 15.23
C LYS A 438 -29.25 -4.23 14.09
N LEU A 439 -29.31 -5.52 14.44
CA LEU A 439 -29.34 -6.63 13.49
C LEU A 439 -30.73 -7.26 13.49
N SER A 440 -31.31 -7.51 12.33
CA SER A 440 -32.61 -8.20 12.21
C SER A 440 -32.48 -9.60 11.63
N THR A 441 -31.57 -9.78 10.67
CA THR A 441 -31.38 -11.04 9.93
C THR A 441 -29.91 -11.21 9.59
N PHE A 442 -29.44 -12.45 9.53
CA PHE A 442 -28.10 -12.73 9.03
C PHE A 442 -28.03 -12.40 7.53
N ASP A 443 -27.10 -11.53 7.15
CA ASP A 443 -26.88 -11.21 5.74
C ASP A 443 -26.13 -12.35 5.05
N ASN A 444 -26.89 -13.18 4.35
CA ASN A 444 -26.39 -14.30 3.54
C ASN A 444 -25.75 -13.85 2.22
N SER A 445 -25.92 -12.59 1.80
CA SER A 445 -25.26 -12.09 0.59
C SER A 445 -23.76 -11.95 0.79
N ASN A 446 -23.32 -11.77 2.04
CA ASN A 446 -21.91 -11.72 2.36
C ASN A 446 -21.29 -13.15 2.43
N PRO A 447 -20.32 -13.49 1.57
CA PRO A 447 -19.72 -14.81 1.52
C PRO A 447 -18.71 -15.05 2.64
N SER A 448 -18.27 -14.03 3.39
CA SER A 448 -17.22 -14.20 4.41
C SER A 448 -17.63 -15.27 5.44
N PRO A 449 -16.72 -16.16 5.86
CA PRO A 449 -16.95 -17.15 6.90
C PRO A 449 -16.91 -16.48 8.27
N VAL A 450 -16.37 -15.26 8.37
CA VAL A 450 -16.35 -14.46 9.60
C VAL A 450 -17.15 -13.18 9.40
N ARG A 451 -18.08 -12.88 10.32
CA ARG A 451 -18.71 -11.57 10.46
C ARG A 451 -18.19 -10.91 11.71
N TYR A 452 -17.79 -9.66 11.61
CA TYR A 452 -17.41 -8.86 12.76
C TYR A 452 -18.35 -7.67 12.86
N PHE A 453 -19.07 -7.55 13.98
CA PHE A 453 -19.88 -6.39 14.30
C PHE A 453 -19.21 -5.65 15.45
N LEU A 454 -18.82 -4.40 15.21
CA LEU A 454 -18.17 -3.54 16.20
C LEU A 454 -19.07 -2.33 16.49
N ALA A 455 -19.52 -2.18 17.73
CA ALA A 455 -20.23 -0.99 18.19
C ALA A 455 -19.59 -0.45 19.47
N LYS A 456 -19.83 0.83 19.76
CA LYS A 456 -19.32 1.47 20.97
C LYS A 456 -20.12 1.01 22.18
N ASP A 457 -21.43 1.23 22.12
CA ASP A 457 -22.29 1.09 23.28
C ASP A 457 -23.08 -0.22 23.21
N ASN A 458 -23.81 -0.47 22.10
CA ASN A 458 -24.74 -1.60 22.03
C ASN A 458 -24.75 -2.31 20.68
N ILE A 459 -24.72 -3.64 20.67
CA ILE A 459 -25.23 -4.44 19.55
C ILE A 459 -26.55 -5.08 20.01
N THR A 460 -27.63 -4.88 19.26
CA THR A 460 -28.94 -5.47 19.57
C THR A 460 -29.42 -6.32 18.40
N ILE A 461 -29.83 -7.54 18.68
CA ILE A 461 -30.49 -8.41 17.70
C ILE A 461 -32.00 -8.30 17.89
N ASN A 462 -32.69 -7.74 16.90
CA ASN A 462 -34.08 -7.31 16.98
C ASN A 462 -35.06 -8.49 16.90
N THR A 463 -36.18 -8.37 17.61
CA THR A 463 -37.07 -9.49 18.00
C THR A 463 -38.05 -9.98 16.94
N ASN A 464 -38.07 -9.38 15.74
CA ASN A 464 -39.13 -9.61 14.75
C ASN A 464 -38.79 -10.70 13.71
N SER A 465 -37.58 -11.25 13.74
CA SER A 465 -37.10 -12.30 12.84
C SER A 465 -36.04 -13.17 13.51
N ASN A 466 -35.90 -14.44 13.09
CA ASN A 466 -34.83 -15.32 13.59
C ASN A 466 -33.49 -14.85 13.01
N TYR A 467 -32.53 -14.51 13.88
CA TYR A 467 -31.15 -14.30 13.47
C TYR A 467 -30.43 -15.65 13.53
N LEU A 468 -30.37 -16.33 12.38
CA LEU A 468 -29.77 -17.65 12.23
C LEU A 468 -28.36 -17.51 11.66
N ILE A 469 -27.34 -17.94 12.40
CA ILE A 469 -25.96 -18.05 11.91
C ILE A 469 -25.85 -19.36 11.12
N PRO A 470 -25.56 -19.32 9.80
CA PRO A 470 -25.47 -20.53 8.98
C PRO A 470 -24.26 -21.41 9.33
N SER A 471 -24.31 -22.66 8.91
CA SER A 471 -23.17 -23.58 9.03
C SER A 471 -21.92 -23.01 8.34
N GLY A 472 -20.75 -23.15 8.97
CA GLY A 472 -19.48 -22.64 8.44
C GLY A 472 -19.30 -21.13 8.60
N LYS A 473 -20.23 -20.43 9.27
CA LYS A 473 -20.09 -19.01 9.62
C LYS A 473 -19.69 -18.86 11.09
N HIS A 474 -18.85 -17.86 11.35
CA HIS A 474 -18.43 -17.40 12.66
C HIS A 474 -18.81 -15.92 12.80
N VAL A 475 -19.52 -15.54 13.85
CA VAL A 475 -19.92 -14.14 14.07
C VAL A 475 -19.32 -13.62 15.36
N ILE A 476 -18.58 -12.53 15.29
CA ILE A 476 -18.02 -11.85 16.45
C ILE A 476 -18.83 -10.57 16.67
N PHE A 477 -19.39 -10.44 17.86
CA PHE A 477 -20.05 -9.23 18.32
C PHE A 477 -19.15 -8.56 19.34
N ASN A 478 -18.68 -7.33 19.08
CA ASN A 478 -17.88 -6.57 20.02
C ASN A 478 -18.52 -5.21 20.32
N ALA A 479 -19.06 -5.05 21.52
CA ALA A 479 -19.63 -3.80 22.03
C ALA A 479 -19.64 -3.82 23.55
N HIS A 480 -19.69 -2.66 24.22
CA HIS A 480 -19.83 -2.64 25.68
C HIS A 480 -21.04 -3.47 26.15
N ASN A 481 -22.13 -3.48 25.39
CA ASN A 481 -23.29 -4.32 25.61
C ASN A 481 -23.68 -5.07 24.33
N VAL A 482 -23.83 -6.38 24.41
CA VAL A 482 -24.38 -7.20 23.31
C VAL A 482 -25.68 -7.86 23.79
N ASP A 483 -26.81 -7.31 23.34
CA ASP A 483 -28.15 -7.77 23.67
C ASP A 483 -28.63 -8.78 22.61
N ILE A 484 -28.30 -10.05 22.83
CA ILE A 484 -28.83 -11.17 22.06
C ILE A 484 -30.15 -11.61 22.72
N ILE A 485 -31.27 -11.09 22.20
CA ILE A 485 -32.61 -11.40 22.69
C ILE A 485 -33.16 -12.64 21.94
N LYS A 486 -34.35 -13.14 22.32
CA LYS A 486 -35.06 -14.29 21.73
C LYS A 486 -34.89 -14.43 20.21
N ASN A 487 -34.82 -15.68 19.74
CA ASN A 487 -34.75 -16.11 18.33
C ASN A 487 -33.37 -15.93 17.66
N PHE A 488 -32.30 -16.01 18.45
CA PHE A 488 -30.94 -16.19 17.96
C PHE A 488 -30.58 -17.68 17.92
N GLU A 489 -30.19 -18.18 16.75
CA GLU A 489 -29.88 -19.59 16.53
C GLU A 489 -28.59 -19.74 15.74
N CYS A 490 -27.89 -20.85 15.94
CA CYS A 490 -26.77 -21.28 15.10
C CYS A 490 -27.13 -22.62 14.47
N GLU A 491 -26.99 -22.73 13.15
CA GLU A 491 -26.98 -24.05 12.51
C GLU A 491 -25.78 -24.87 13.00
N LEU A 492 -25.86 -26.20 12.88
CA LEU A 492 -24.75 -27.08 13.23
C LEU A 492 -23.50 -26.71 12.40
N GLY A 493 -22.43 -26.28 13.07
CA GLY A 493 -21.20 -25.79 12.44
C GLY A 493 -21.12 -24.27 12.29
N GLY A 494 -22.18 -23.53 12.63
CA GLY A 494 -22.15 -22.08 12.87
C GLY A 494 -21.65 -21.78 14.27
N THR A 495 -20.91 -20.69 14.45
CA THR A 495 -20.32 -20.30 15.74
C THR A 495 -20.41 -18.79 15.94
N PHE A 496 -20.28 -18.35 17.19
CA PHE A 496 -20.21 -16.92 17.50
C PHE A 496 -19.34 -16.66 18.73
N GLU A 497 -18.88 -15.42 18.84
CA GLU A 497 -18.14 -14.89 19.98
C GLU A 497 -18.75 -13.54 20.39
N ILE A 498 -18.77 -13.28 21.70
CA ILE A 498 -19.16 -11.98 22.26
C ILE A 498 -17.95 -11.41 22.99
N MET A 499 -17.55 -10.22 22.57
CA MET A 499 -16.54 -9.40 23.20
C MET A 499 -17.21 -8.16 23.79
N ASN A 500 -16.79 -7.75 24.98
CA ASN A 500 -17.38 -6.62 25.72
C ASN A 500 -16.47 -5.38 25.73
N GLU A 501 -15.57 -5.27 24.76
CA GLU A 501 -14.62 -4.17 24.69
C GLU A 501 -15.26 -2.95 24.04
N GLY A 502 -16.05 -3.18 22.99
CA GLY A 502 -16.49 -2.14 22.07
C GLY A 502 -15.31 -1.44 21.40
N CYS A 503 -15.64 -0.58 20.45
CA CYS A 503 -14.68 0.37 19.93
C CYS A 503 -14.53 1.57 20.90
N LYS A 504 -13.42 2.29 20.77
CA LYS A 504 -13.22 3.55 21.49
C LYS A 504 -13.78 4.69 20.64
N SER A 505 -14.67 5.51 21.22
CA SER A 505 -14.93 6.84 20.67
C SER A 505 -13.91 7.78 21.29
N ASN A 506 -12.89 8.22 20.58
CA ASN A 506 -12.20 9.46 20.90
C ASN A 506 -11.36 9.88 19.69
N CYS A 507 -12.01 10.61 18.78
CA CYS A 507 -11.30 11.51 17.87
C CYS A 507 -11.16 12.86 18.59
N PRO A 508 -9.94 13.37 18.85
CA PRO A 508 -9.71 14.73 19.33
C PRO A 508 -10.01 15.80 18.28
#